data_AF-A0A2S7VPP4-F1
#
_entry.id   AF-A0A2S7VPP4-F1
#
_cell.length_a   1.000
_cell.length_b   1.000
_cell.length_c   1.000
_cell.angle_alpha   90.00
_cell.angle_beta   90.00
_cell.angle_gamma   90.00
#
_symmetry.space_group_name_H-M   'P 1'
#
loop_
_entity.id
_entity.type
_entity.pdbx_description
1 polymer ?
#
loop_
_entity_poly.entity_id
_entity_poly.type
_entity_poly.pdbx_seq_one_letter_code
_entity_poly.pdbx_strand_id
1 'polypeptide(L)'
;MFFENDNNLKILGGFLNRTQHYSSPIEEVFHKRLERSREVIGSISRNAKGWDERCEFNIEHIGNNFLDRLREFSTADTDFEVIKSFINDIYTDSFRFLCEFDFYIGENLQLSFDLRQLKSSIIDDALETNSSVKSQIIYAAYTMPADILKSHLNNKDLVSATRFQDKLDEAKILKEQWDRELAEKQETVDILDKRLEKIKISFNFVGLYQGFSDLGDKKENELEWLFRSLIGMSFLILFPLVYEFVSISTSSSSTNFQFVDLIKLIPLVSIELILIYFFRIILMNYRSTKAQIMQIELRQTLCQFIQSYSEYASELKSKDPNSLDKFESLIFSGILSDSEKLPSTFDGIDQIGALLKNLKGS
;
A
#
# COMPACT_ATOMS: atom_id res chain seq x y z
N MET A 1 9.59 44.96 3.52
CA MET A 1 8.88 46.21 3.19
C MET A 1 9.72 47.36 3.71
N PHE A 2 10.28 48.14 2.79
CA PHE A 2 11.28 49.18 3.07
C PHE A 2 10.61 50.57 3.06
N PHE A 3 9.99 50.98 1.97
CA PHE A 3 9.27 52.24 1.84
C PHE A 3 7.91 52.22 2.54
N GLU A 4 7.24 51.07 2.65
CA GLU A 4 5.94 50.97 3.38
C GLU A 4 6.08 51.17 4.89
N ASN A 5 7.30 51.12 5.43
CA ASN A 5 7.55 51.36 6.85
C ASN A 5 7.13 52.79 7.24
N ASP A 6 6.28 52.92 8.27
CA ASP A 6 5.76 54.19 8.78
C ASP A 6 6.84 55.25 9.03
N ASN A 7 8.02 54.85 9.48
CA ASN A 7 9.13 55.78 9.71
C ASN A 7 9.70 56.31 8.40
N ASN A 8 9.79 55.46 7.37
CA ASN A 8 10.33 55.83 6.06
C ASN A 8 9.32 56.67 5.27
N LEU A 9 8.02 56.36 5.37
CA LEU A 9 6.95 57.20 4.83
C LEU A 9 6.96 58.61 5.44
N LYS A 10 7.20 58.74 6.75
CA LYS A 10 7.34 60.05 7.42
C LYS A 10 8.54 60.83 6.89
N ILE A 11 9.65 60.17 6.56
CA ILE A 11 10.83 60.83 5.97
C ILE A 11 10.51 61.35 4.56
N LEU A 12 9.89 60.52 3.71
CA LEU A 12 9.47 60.90 2.36
C LEU A 12 8.49 62.08 2.40
N GLY A 13 7.45 61.99 3.23
CA GLY A 13 6.47 63.07 3.41
C GLY A 13 7.08 64.34 4.00
N GLY A 14 8.00 64.20 4.96
CA GLY A 14 8.75 65.31 5.53
C GLY A 14 9.57 66.07 4.49
N PHE A 15 10.26 65.35 3.59
CA PHE A 15 11.01 65.95 2.49
C PHE A 15 10.09 66.68 1.49
N LEU A 16 8.98 66.05 1.07
CA LEU A 16 8.03 66.64 0.13
C LEU A 16 7.41 67.95 0.67
N ASN A 17 7.13 68.00 1.97
CA ASN A 17 6.60 69.20 2.64
C ASN A 17 7.64 70.32 2.74
N ARG A 18 8.89 70.00 3.10
CA ARG A 18 9.97 71.02 3.21
C ARG A 18 10.29 71.67 1.87
N THR A 19 10.13 70.92 0.77
CA THR A 19 10.50 71.36 -0.58
C THR A 19 9.37 72.02 -1.36
N GLN A 20 8.12 71.99 -0.88
CA GLN A 20 6.93 72.45 -1.61
C GLN A 20 6.95 73.94 -1.99
N HIS A 21 7.59 74.78 -1.18
CA HIS A 21 7.68 76.23 -1.41
C HIS A 21 9.14 76.72 -1.44
N TYR A 22 10.07 75.83 -1.77
CA TYR A 22 11.47 76.18 -1.80
C TYR A 22 11.79 77.09 -2.99
N SER A 23 11.96 78.38 -2.72
CA SER A 23 12.36 79.40 -3.69
C SER A 23 13.70 80.00 -3.27
N SER A 24 14.77 79.21 -3.39
CA SER A 24 16.14 79.64 -3.11
C SER A 24 16.77 80.26 -4.36
N PRO A 25 17.73 81.21 -4.25
CA PRO A 25 18.42 81.84 -5.38
C PRO A 25 19.44 80.90 -6.07
N ILE A 26 19.10 79.63 -6.21
CA ILE A 26 19.92 78.62 -6.90
C ILE A 26 19.57 78.65 -8.40
N GLU A 27 20.53 78.30 -9.25
CA GLU A 27 20.35 78.18 -10.70
C GLU A 27 19.15 77.29 -11.07
N GLU A 28 18.45 77.67 -12.15
CA GLU A 28 17.22 77.02 -12.63
C GLU A 28 17.37 75.50 -12.84
N VAL A 29 18.57 75.03 -13.18
CA VAL A 29 18.88 73.61 -13.36
C VAL A 29 18.65 72.80 -12.08
N PHE A 30 19.00 73.33 -10.92
CA PHE A 30 18.81 72.62 -9.64
C PHE A 30 17.36 72.64 -9.18
N HIS A 31 16.62 73.72 -9.47
CA HIS A 31 15.16 73.76 -9.27
C HIS A 31 14.47 72.68 -10.10
N LYS A 32 14.83 72.56 -11.38
CA LYS A 32 14.32 71.52 -12.28
C LYS A 32 14.65 70.10 -11.77
N ARG A 33 15.88 69.87 -11.29
CA ARG A 33 16.27 68.58 -10.69
C ARG A 33 15.47 68.26 -9.44
N LEU A 34 15.30 69.24 -8.54
CA LEU A 34 14.54 69.06 -7.31
C LEU A 34 13.07 68.73 -7.59
N GLU A 35 12.40 69.46 -8.49
CA GLU A 35 11.01 69.20 -8.86
C GLU A 35 10.84 67.79 -9.45
N ARG A 36 11.73 67.39 -10.36
CA ARG A 36 11.73 66.03 -10.93
C ARG A 36 11.92 64.94 -9.87
N SER A 37 12.81 65.16 -8.90
CA SER A 37 12.97 64.24 -7.76
C SER A 37 11.70 64.16 -6.91
N ARG A 38 11.04 65.29 -6.65
CA ARG A 38 9.80 65.35 -5.88
C ARG A 38 8.67 64.58 -6.56
N GLU A 39 8.58 64.62 -7.89
CA GLU A 39 7.60 63.81 -8.64
C GLU A 39 7.82 62.30 -8.44
N VAL A 40 9.06 61.83 -8.52
CA VAL A 40 9.39 60.42 -8.27
C VAL A 40 9.12 60.04 -6.82
N ILE A 41 9.60 60.84 -5.86
CA ILE A 41 9.41 60.60 -4.42
C ILE A 41 7.92 60.64 -4.05
N GLY A 42 7.16 61.55 -4.66
CA GLY A 42 5.70 61.61 -4.50
C GLY A 42 5.00 60.38 -5.10
N SER A 43 5.54 59.79 -6.17
CA SER A 43 5.06 58.50 -6.67
C SER A 43 5.35 57.35 -5.71
N ILE A 44 6.57 57.32 -5.14
CA ILE A 44 6.97 56.33 -4.12
C ILE A 44 6.05 56.43 -2.90
N SER A 45 5.82 57.64 -2.38
CA SER A 45 4.96 57.84 -1.21
C SER A 45 3.49 57.48 -1.46
N ARG A 46 2.99 57.59 -2.70
CA ARG A 46 1.60 57.23 -3.06
C ARG A 46 1.39 55.73 -3.22
N ASN A 47 2.41 54.98 -3.63
CA ASN A 47 2.32 53.54 -3.89
C ASN A 47 3.53 52.78 -3.30
N ALA A 48 3.86 53.02 -2.03
CA ALA A 48 5.08 52.50 -1.42
C ALA A 48 5.25 50.98 -1.56
N LYS A 49 4.16 50.22 -1.42
CA LYS A 49 4.16 48.77 -1.61
C LYS A 49 4.57 48.34 -3.03
N GLY A 50 4.03 49.00 -4.06
CA GLY A 50 4.37 48.68 -5.44
C GLY A 50 5.81 49.03 -5.80
N TRP A 51 6.40 50.03 -5.13
CA TRP A 51 7.81 50.37 -5.26
C TRP A 51 8.70 49.39 -4.48
N ASP A 52 8.29 48.95 -3.28
CA ASP A 52 9.00 47.92 -2.51
C ASP A 52 9.17 46.61 -3.27
N GLU A 53 8.10 46.15 -3.93
CA GLU A 53 8.11 44.90 -4.71
C GLU A 53 8.94 44.98 -6.00
N ARG A 54 9.18 46.18 -6.52
CA ARG A 54 9.78 46.40 -7.86
C ARG A 54 11.14 47.10 -7.81
N CYS A 55 11.61 47.47 -6.63
CA CYS A 55 12.86 48.20 -6.45
C CYS A 55 13.82 47.53 -5.46
N GLU A 56 13.74 46.21 -5.33
CA GLU A 56 14.53 45.45 -4.34
C GLU A 56 16.05 45.67 -4.51
N PHE A 57 16.55 45.79 -5.74
CA PHE A 57 17.97 45.97 -6.01
C PHE A 57 18.47 47.31 -5.47
N ASN A 58 17.85 48.44 -5.81
CA ASN A 58 18.30 49.73 -5.28
C ASN A 58 17.93 49.90 -3.80
N ILE A 59 16.88 49.24 -3.29
CA ILE A 59 16.61 49.21 -1.84
C ILE A 59 17.80 48.61 -1.09
N GLU A 60 18.34 47.49 -1.57
CA GLU A 60 19.51 46.84 -0.96
C GLU A 60 20.78 47.69 -1.08
N HIS A 61 21.02 48.30 -2.24
CA HIS A 61 22.29 48.97 -2.53
C HIS A 61 22.36 50.44 -2.08
N ILE A 62 21.26 51.19 -2.18
CA ILE A 62 21.23 52.65 -1.93
C ILE A 62 20.07 53.11 -1.03
N GLY A 63 19.16 52.21 -0.63
CA GLY A 63 17.93 52.59 0.09
C GLY A 63 18.18 53.39 1.36
N ASN A 64 19.04 52.90 2.26
CA ASN A 64 19.33 53.58 3.53
C ASN A 64 19.97 54.96 3.31
N ASN A 65 20.99 55.03 2.44
CA ASN A 65 21.67 56.29 2.11
C ASN A 65 20.70 57.31 1.49
N PHE A 66 19.77 56.85 0.64
CA PHE A 66 18.74 57.70 0.06
C PHE A 66 17.84 58.31 1.13
N LEU A 67 17.36 57.51 2.10
CA LEU A 67 16.53 58.02 3.20
C LEU A 67 17.28 58.98 4.12
N ASP A 68 18.55 58.72 4.41
CA ASP A 68 19.38 59.60 5.23
C ASP A 68 19.60 60.95 4.52
N ARG A 69 19.90 60.94 3.21
CA ARG A 69 19.98 62.17 2.38
C ARG A 69 18.67 62.97 2.40
N LEU A 70 17.52 62.30 2.32
CA LEU A 70 16.21 62.95 2.42
C LEU A 70 15.93 63.51 3.82
N ARG A 71 16.47 62.89 4.88
CA ARG A 71 16.33 63.37 6.26
C ARG A 71 17.23 64.60 6.50
N GLU A 72 18.47 64.55 6.04
CA GLU A 72 19.49 65.59 6.22
C GLU A 72 19.24 66.84 5.37
N PHE A 73 18.54 66.70 4.24
CA PHE A 73 18.24 67.83 3.37
C PHE A 73 17.43 68.92 4.10
N SER A 74 18.04 70.09 4.29
CA SER A 74 17.46 71.26 4.94
C SER A 74 17.37 72.44 3.98
N THR A 75 16.21 73.09 3.96
CA THR A 75 15.98 74.31 3.17
C THR A 75 16.49 75.57 3.87
N ALA A 76 16.94 75.45 5.12
CA ALA A 76 17.46 76.55 5.94
C ALA A 76 19.01 76.65 5.90
N ASP A 77 19.68 75.76 5.17
CA ASP A 77 21.14 75.79 5.06
C ASP A 77 21.60 77.02 4.25
N THR A 78 22.68 77.64 4.69
CA THR A 78 23.25 78.83 4.06
C THR A 78 24.38 78.52 3.07
N ASP A 79 24.82 77.26 3.01
CA ASP A 79 25.85 76.81 2.07
C ASP A 79 25.22 76.26 0.78
N PHE A 80 25.26 77.07 -0.28
CA PHE A 80 24.66 76.72 -1.57
C PHE A 80 25.34 75.55 -2.27
N GLU A 81 26.64 75.31 -2.06
CA GLU A 81 27.33 74.20 -2.72
C GLU A 81 26.94 72.86 -2.09
N VAL A 82 26.73 72.84 -0.77
CA VAL A 82 26.19 71.69 -0.05
C VAL A 82 24.78 71.36 -0.54
N ILE A 83 23.90 72.37 -0.67
CA ILE A 83 22.53 72.19 -1.17
C ILE A 83 22.53 71.63 -2.60
N LYS A 84 23.37 72.17 -3.49
CA LYS A 84 23.52 71.68 -4.87
C LYS A 84 23.94 70.21 -4.90
N SER A 85 24.88 69.80 -4.03
CA SER A 85 25.32 68.41 -3.93
C SER A 85 24.19 67.49 -3.49
N PHE A 86 23.44 67.86 -2.45
CA PHE A 86 22.30 67.05 -2.00
C PHE A 86 21.20 66.94 -3.07
N ILE A 87 20.88 68.03 -3.77
CA ILE A 87 19.89 67.99 -4.87
C ILE A 87 20.35 67.02 -5.97
N ASN A 88 21.63 67.03 -6.32
CA ASN A 88 22.19 66.13 -7.33
C ASN A 88 22.10 64.66 -6.89
N ASP A 89 22.50 64.37 -5.67
CA ASP A 89 22.46 63.02 -5.10
C ASP A 89 21.03 62.48 -5.02
N ILE A 90 20.09 63.27 -4.49
CA ILE A 90 18.68 62.90 -4.39
C ILE A 90 18.09 62.68 -5.80
N TYR A 91 18.48 63.51 -6.77
CA TYR A 91 18.06 63.38 -8.15
C TYR A 91 18.58 62.11 -8.83
N THR A 92 19.86 61.78 -8.64
CA THR A 92 20.41 60.53 -9.21
C THR A 92 19.80 59.30 -8.56
N ASP A 93 19.62 59.30 -7.24
CA ASP A 93 19.02 58.17 -6.53
C ASP A 93 17.55 57.99 -6.92
N SER A 94 16.79 59.08 -7.01
CA SER A 94 15.38 59.05 -7.44
C SER A 94 15.27 58.47 -8.86
N PHE A 95 16.15 58.88 -9.78
CA PHE A 95 16.15 58.35 -11.14
C PHE A 95 16.53 56.87 -11.21
N ARG A 96 17.44 56.39 -10.35
CA ARG A 96 17.76 54.96 -10.24
C ARG A 96 16.56 54.13 -9.85
N PHE A 97 15.83 54.56 -8.81
CA PHE A 97 14.57 53.92 -8.42
C PHE A 97 13.55 53.92 -9.57
N LEU A 98 13.39 55.04 -10.28
CA LEU A 98 12.48 55.12 -11.43
C LEU A 98 12.85 54.13 -12.55
N CYS A 99 14.14 54.00 -12.85
CA CYS A 99 14.62 53.06 -13.87
C CYS A 99 14.43 51.60 -13.47
N GLU A 100 14.66 51.26 -12.21
CA GLU A 100 14.41 49.91 -11.71
C GLU A 100 12.93 49.57 -11.70
N PHE A 101 12.10 50.51 -11.24
CA PHE A 101 10.65 50.37 -11.26
C PHE A 101 10.17 50.02 -12.66
N ASP A 102 10.61 50.79 -13.69
CA ASP A 102 10.29 50.55 -15.11
C ASP A 102 10.73 49.14 -15.58
N PHE A 103 11.91 48.70 -15.16
CA PHE A 103 12.46 47.39 -15.54
C PHE A 103 11.56 46.23 -15.06
N TYR A 104 10.95 46.35 -13.88
CA TYR A 104 10.07 45.34 -13.29
C TYR A 104 8.57 45.63 -13.46
N ILE A 105 8.16 46.50 -14.40
CA ILE A 105 6.72 46.78 -14.63
C ILE A 105 5.95 45.52 -15.10
N GLY A 106 6.62 44.56 -15.74
CA GLY A 106 6.06 43.29 -16.17
C GLY A 106 5.55 43.30 -17.62
N GLU A 107 5.23 42.12 -18.15
CA GLU A 107 4.82 41.96 -19.54
C GLU A 107 3.47 42.64 -19.80
N ASN A 108 3.40 43.51 -20.82
CA ASN A 108 2.23 44.32 -21.24
C ASN A 108 1.84 45.50 -20.33
N LEU A 109 2.58 45.77 -19.26
CA LEU A 109 2.39 46.98 -18.47
C LEU A 109 3.41 48.05 -18.87
N GLN A 110 3.00 49.31 -18.79
CA GLN A 110 3.83 50.45 -19.12
C GLN A 110 3.81 51.44 -17.97
N LEU A 111 4.96 52.09 -17.79
CA LEU A 111 5.09 53.22 -16.88
C LEU A 111 4.05 54.29 -17.21
N SER A 112 3.46 54.92 -16.19
CA SER A 112 2.42 55.94 -16.39
C SER A 112 2.94 57.05 -17.31
N PHE A 113 2.04 57.67 -18.08
CA PHE A 113 2.40 58.69 -19.07
C PHE A 113 3.31 59.77 -18.46
N ASP A 114 2.95 60.28 -17.28
CA ASP A 114 3.69 61.32 -16.56
C ASP A 114 5.12 60.87 -16.20
N LEU A 115 5.26 59.69 -15.60
CA LEU A 115 6.56 59.18 -15.17
C LEU A 115 7.44 58.78 -16.39
N ARG A 116 6.82 58.40 -17.52
CA ARG A 116 7.53 58.07 -18.77
C ARG A 116 8.09 59.32 -19.41
N GLN A 117 7.28 60.37 -19.47
CA GLN A 117 7.71 61.68 -19.94
C GLN A 117 8.82 62.24 -19.05
N LEU A 118 8.67 62.10 -17.73
CA LEU A 118 9.69 62.45 -16.75
C LEU A 118 11.01 61.70 -17.03
N LYS A 119 10.96 60.37 -17.17
CA LYS A 119 12.13 59.54 -17.48
C LYS A 119 12.84 59.99 -18.76
N SER A 120 12.11 60.17 -19.87
CA SER A 120 12.68 60.66 -21.14
C SER A 120 13.34 62.02 -20.96
N SER A 121 12.64 62.96 -20.32
CA SER A 121 13.13 64.32 -20.14
C SER A 121 14.38 64.42 -19.26
N ILE A 122 14.59 63.45 -18.34
CA ILE A 122 15.80 63.34 -17.52
C ILE A 122 16.97 62.82 -18.35
N ILE A 123 16.72 61.84 -19.21
CA ILE A 123 17.75 61.26 -20.10
C ILE A 123 18.19 62.32 -21.11
N ASP A 124 17.25 63.01 -21.77
CA ASP A 124 17.54 64.03 -22.78
C ASP A 124 18.39 65.18 -22.18
N ASP A 125 18.00 65.68 -21.00
CA ASP A 125 18.71 66.74 -20.27
C ASP A 125 20.15 66.33 -19.86
N ALA A 126 20.34 65.06 -19.49
CA ALA A 126 21.65 64.51 -19.14
C ALA A 126 22.55 64.29 -20.37
N LEU A 127 21.98 64.04 -21.54
CA LEU A 127 22.74 63.93 -22.79
C LEU A 127 23.26 65.31 -23.24
N GLU A 128 22.43 66.34 -23.11
CA GLU A 128 22.74 67.72 -23.50
C GLU A 128 23.72 68.42 -22.55
N THR A 129 23.65 68.13 -21.24
CA THR A 129 24.43 68.85 -20.22
C THR A 129 25.66 68.06 -19.76
N ASN A 130 26.87 68.65 -19.85
CA ASN A 130 28.10 68.07 -19.29
C ASN A 130 28.19 68.28 -17.77
N SER A 131 27.35 67.55 -17.03
CA SER A 131 27.27 67.59 -15.56
C SER A 131 27.89 66.34 -14.92
N SER A 132 28.41 66.48 -13.69
CA SER A 132 28.81 65.34 -12.84
C SER A 132 27.72 64.29 -12.64
N VAL A 133 26.45 64.68 -12.80
CA VAL A 133 25.26 63.83 -12.71
C VAL A 133 25.09 62.91 -13.93
N LYS A 134 25.64 63.28 -15.09
CA LYS A 134 25.48 62.56 -16.37
C LYS A 134 25.87 61.10 -16.26
N SER A 135 27.02 60.80 -15.64
CA SER A 135 27.51 59.43 -15.48
C SER A 135 26.55 58.55 -14.69
N GLN A 136 25.91 59.09 -13.65
CA GLN A 136 24.94 58.36 -12.83
C GLN A 136 23.64 58.10 -13.59
N ILE A 137 23.17 59.07 -14.37
CA ILE A 137 21.97 58.91 -15.22
C ILE A 137 22.21 57.86 -16.31
N ILE A 138 23.37 57.89 -16.97
CA ILE A 138 23.74 56.88 -17.99
C ILE A 138 23.84 55.49 -17.36
N TYR A 139 24.49 55.38 -16.19
CA TYR A 139 24.55 54.12 -15.45
C TYR A 139 23.16 53.58 -15.15
N ALA A 140 22.28 54.40 -14.55
CA ALA A 140 20.92 54.01 -14.18
C ALA A 140 20.07 53.59 -15.39
N ALA A 141 20.23 54.27 -16.53
CA ALA A 141 19.44 54.01 -17.73
C ALA A 141 19.90 52.76 -18.51
N TYR A 142 21.21 52.49 -18.59
CA TYR A 142 21.76 51.50 -19.53
C TYR A 142 22.57 50.38 -18.87
N THR A 143 23.34 50.68 -17.82
CA THR A 143 24.23 49.68 -17.19
C THR A 143 23.53 48.94 -16.06
N MET A 144 22.74 49.65 -15.24
CA MET A 144 22.05 49.09 -14.08
C MET A 144 21.08 47.95 -14.44
N PRO A 145 20.29 48.01 -15.53
CA PRO A 145 19.45 46.86 -15.93
C PRO A 145 20.26 45.58 -16.23
N ALA A 146 21.49 45.73 -16.76
CA ALA A 146 22.37 44.59 -17.01
C ALA A 146 22.95 44.02 -15.71
N ASP A 147 23.30 44.88 -14.74
CA ASP A 147 23.76 44.46 -13.41
C ASP A 147 22.65 43.73 -12.64
N ILE A 148 21.41 44.24 -12.73
CA ILE A 148 20.20 43.60 -12.20
C ILE A 148 20.02 42.20 -12.83
N LEU A 149 20.05 42.12 -14.16
CA LEU A 149 19.90 40.83 -14.83
C LEU A 149 21.02 39.85 -14.45
N LYS A 150 22.25 40.36 -14.30
CA LYS A 150 23.41 39.56 -13.88
C LYS A 150 23.27 39.01 -12.46
N SER A 151 22.68 39.75 -11.52
CA SER A 151 22.44 39.24 -10.17
C SER A 151 21.39 38.13 -10.17
N HIS A 152 20.34 38.26 -10.99
CA HIS A 152 19.31 37.24 -11.13
C HIS A 152 19.79 35.98 -11.85
N LEU A 153 20.53 36.11 -12.96
CA LEU A 153 21.03 34.97 -13.73
C LEU A 153 22.10 34.16 -13.00
N ASN A 154 22.92 34.81 -12.17
CA ASN A 154 23.90 34.13 -11.34
C ASN A 154 23.31 33.59 -10.03
N ASN A 155 22.05 33.91 -9.72
CA ASN A 155 21.36 33.25 -8.62
C ASN A 155 21.13 31.78 -8.98
N LYS A 156 21.23 30.91 -7.99
CA LYS A 156 21.45 29.45 -8.11
C LYS A 156 20.34 28.68 -8.85
N ASP A 157 19.26 29.35 -9.24
CA ASP A 157 18.07 28.75 -9.82
C ASP A 157 18.29 28.30 -11.28
N LEU A 158 19.09 29.03 -12.07
CA LEU A 158 19.34 28.62 -13.47
C LEU A 158 20.28 27.41 -13.56
N VAL A 159 21.28 27.33 -12.68
CA VAL A 159 22.13 26.14 -12.52
C VAL A 159 21.32 24.95 -12.02
N SER A 160 20.27 25.21 -11.22
CA SER A 160 19.34 24.18 -10.74
C SER A 160 18.43 23.66 -11.87
N ALA A 161 18.06 24.49 -12.84
CA ALA A 161 17.31 24.05 -14.01
C ALA A 161 18.10 23.07 -14.89
N THR A 162 19.41 23.28 -15.04
CA THR A 162 20.27 22.30 -15.76
C THR A 162 20.36 20.98 -15.00
N ARG A 163 20.54 21.01 -13.66
CA ARG A 163 20.60 19.81 -12.81
C ARG A 163 19.27 19.09 -12.64
N PHE A 164 18.15 19.77 -12.92
CA PHE A 164 16.82 19.18 -12.85
C PHE A 164 16.65 18.08 -13.90
N GLN A 165 17.18 18.29 -15.11
CA GLN A 165 17.10 17.32 -16.18
C GLN A 165 17.84 16.02 -15.82
N ASP A 166 19.05 16.13 -15.27
CA ASP A 166 19.84 14.97 -14.82
C ASP A 166 19.09 14.16 -13.74
N LYS A 167 18.53 14.85 -12.74
CA LYS A 167 17.72 14.20 -11.68
C LYS A 167 16.44 13.56 -12.20
N LEU A 168 15.83 14.14 -13.22
CA LEU A 168 14.62 13.62 -13.83
C LEU A 168 14.90 12.33 -14.60
N ASP A 169 16.05 12.25 -15.27
CA ASP A 169 16.47 11.02 -15.97
C ASP A 169 16.93 9.93 -14.99
N GLU A 170 17.63 10.27 -13.90
CA GLU A 170 17.90 9.35 -12.78
C GLU A 170 16.62 8.78 -12.18
N ALA A 171 15.60 9.63 -11.95
CA ALA A 171 14.32 9.21 -11.39
C ALA A 171 13.55 8.26 -12.34
N LYS A 172 13.63 8.45 -13.66
CA LYS A 172 13.04 7.52 -14.63
C LYS A 172 13.70 6.16 -14.57
N ILE A 173 15.04 6.11 -14.56
CA ILE A 173 15.81 4.86 -14.47
C ILE A 173 15.44 4.11 -13.19
N LEU A 174 15.39 4.81 -12.06
CA LEU A 174 15.02 4.21 -10.77
C LEU A 174 13.60 3.65 -10.80
N LYS A 175 12.64 4.38 -11.40
CA LYS A 175 11.27 3.90 -11.56
C LYS A 175 11.21 2.61 -12.39
N GLU A 176 11.90 2.56 -13.54
CA GLU A 176 11.94 1.35 -14.38
C GLU A 176 12.59 0.16 -13.66
N GLN A 177 13.56 0.41 -12.78
CA GLN A 177 14.13 -0.64 -11.94
C GLN A 177 13.12 -1.13 -10.89
N TRP A 178 12.44 -0.22 -10.19
CA TRP A 178 11.42 -0.59 -9.21
C TRP A 178 10.23 -1.31 -9.83
N ASP A 179 9.77 -0.90 -11.01
CA ASP A 179 8.69 -1.59 -11.72
C ASP A 179 9.08 -3.03 -12.09
N ARG A 180 10.35 -3.27 -12.47
CA ARG A 180 10.87 -4.63 -12.71
C ARG A 180 10.96 -5.45 -11.42
N GLU A 181 11.54 -4.89 -10.36
CA GLU A 181 11.64 -5.58 -9.06
C GLU A 181 10.25 -5.93 -8.51
N LEU A 182 9.28 -5.02 -8.61
CA LEU A 182 7.90 -5.28 -8.20
C LEU A 182 7.26 -6.41 -9.00
N ALA A 183 7.47 -6.45 -10.32
CA ALA A 183 6.96 -7.54 -11.15
C ALA A 183 7.54 -8.90 -10.75
N GLU A 184 8.85 -8.99 -10.53
CA GLU A 184 9.51 -10.23 -10.08
C GLU A 184 9.04 -10.67 -8.68
N LYS A 185 8.86 -9.71 -7.76
CA LYS A 185 8.34 -10.02 -6.42
C LYS A 185 6.89 -10.48 -6.49
N GLN A 186 6.06 -9.87 -7.33
CA GLN A 186 4.67 -10.27 -7.52
C GLN A 186 4.58 -11.71 -8.06
N GLU A 187 5.40 -12.07 -9.04
CA GLU A 187 5.48 -13.44 -9.56
C GLU A 187 5.92 -14.42 -8.46
N THR A 188 6.92 -14.05 -7.66
CA THR A 188 7.40 -14.88 -6.55
C THR A 188 6.30 -15.13 -5.52
N VAL A 189 5.51 -14.10 -5.19
CA VAL A 189 4.38 -14.21 -4.26
C VAL A 189 3.30 -15.15 -4.82
N ASP A 190 2.96 -15.05 -6.10
CA ASP A 190 1.96 -15.93 -6.74
C ASP A 190 2.42 -17.40 -6.75
N ILE A 191 3.72 -17.65 -6.98
CA ILE A 191 4.30 -18.99 -6.87
C ILE A 191 4.23 -19.53 -5.43
N LEU A 192 4.52 -18.68 -4.44
CA LEU A 192 4.44 -19.04 -3.02
C LEU A 192 3.01 -19.38 -2.60
N ASP A 193 2.03 -18.60 -3.05
CA ASP A 193 0.62 -18.82 -2.75
C ASP A 193 0.13 -20.17 -3.30
N LYS A 194 0.45 -20.48 -4.57
CA LYS A 194 0.17 -21.78 -5.20
C LYS A 194 0.81 -22.95 -4.44
N ARG A 195 2.04 -22.78 -3.94
CA ARG A 195 2.72 -23.82 -3.14
C ARG A 195 2.07 -24.00 -1.78
N LEU A 196 1.67 -22.92 -1.10
CA LEU A 196 0.99 -22.97 0.18
C LEU A 196 -0.36 -23.68 0.06
N GLU A 197 -1.11 -23.39 -1.00
CA GLU A 197 -2.38 -24.07 -1.27
C GLU A 197 -2.18 -25.59 -1.46
N LYS A 198 -1.16 -25.99 -2.23
CA LYS A 198 -0.79 -27.42 -2.39
C LYS A 198 -0.42 -28.07 -1.06
N ILE A 199 0.36 -27.41 -0.21
CA ILE A 199 0.74 -27.92 1.11
C ILE A 199 -0.49 -28.06 2.02
N LYS A 200 -1.39 -27.07 2.03
CA LYS A 200 -2.63 -27.10 2.82
C LYS A 200 -3.51 -28.28 2.42
N ILE A 201 -3.65 -28.53 1.12
CA ILE A 201 -4.39 -29.67 0.58
C ILE A 201 -3.76 -30.98 1.07
N SER A 202 -2.46 -31.17 0.85
CA SER A 202 -1.74 -32.38 1.29
C SER A 202 -1.85 -32.61 2.80
N PHE A 203 -1.72 -31.55 3.61
CA PHE A 203 -1.78 -31.66 5.07
C PHE A 203 -3.16 -32.10 5.56
N ASN A 204 -4.25 -31.58 4.97
CA ASN A 204 -5.60 -31.98 5.33
C ASN A 204 -5.86 -33.48 5.04
N PHE A 205 -5.35 -34.01 3.92
CA PHE A 205 -5.51 -35.43 3.58
C PHE A 205 -4.65 -36.36 4.43
N VAL A 206 -3.45 -35.92 4.83
CA VAL A 206 -2.63 -36.65 5.81
C VAL A 206 -3.35 -36.73 7.17
N GLY A 207 -3.96 -35.63 7.61
CA GLY A 207 -4.76 -35.61 8.84
C GLY A 207 -5.99 -36.53 8.77
N LEU A 208 -6.70 -36.54 7.64
CA LEU A 208 -7.83 -37.45 7.42
C LEU A 208 -7.39 -38.91 7.37
N TYR A 209 -6.29 -39.22 6.69
CA TYR A 209 -5.73 -40.57 6.66
C TYR A 209 -5.40 -41.06 8.08
N GLN A 210 -4.70 -40.23 8.87
CA GLN A 210 -4.39 -40.58 10.26
C GLN A 210 -5.67 -40.80 11.08
N GLY A 211 -6.67 -39.94 10.93
CA GLY A 211 -7.96 -40.11 11.62
C GLY A 211 -8.69 -41.40 11.25
N PHE A 212 -8.67 -41.80 9.97
CA PHE A 212 -9.20 -43.08 9.54
C PHE A 212 -8.34 -44.27 10.00
N SER A 213 -7.01 -44.13 10.06
CA SER A 213 -6.09 -45.15 10.61
C SER A 213 -6.43 -45.44 12.06
N ASP A 214 -6.48 -44.40 12.89
CA ASP A 214 -6.79 -44.53 14.32
C ASP A 214 -8.20 -45.12 14.56
N LEU A 215 -9.16 -44.82 13.68
CA LEU A 215 -10.51 -45.40 13.74
C LEU A 215 -10.52 -46.87 13.32
N GLY A 216 -9.72 -47.23 12.31
CA GLY A 216 -9.51 -48.60 11.85
C GLY A 216 -8.94 -49.46 12.97
N ASP A 217 -7.85 -49.03 13.61
CA ASP A 217 -7.19 -49.74 14.71
C ASP A 217 -8.14 -49.99 15.89
N LYS A 218 -8.98 -49.01 16.23
CA LYS A 218 -10.00 -49.17 17.28
C LYS A 218 -11.04 -50.21 16.90
N LYS A 219 -11.47 -50.25 15.64
CA LYS A 219 -12.48 -51.20 15.15
C LYS A 219 -11.90 -52.61 14.99
N GLU A 220 -10.64 -52.75 14.61
CA GLU A 220 -9.94 -54.05 14.59
C GLU A 220 -9.84 -54.64 15.99
N ASN A 221 -9.49 -53.84 17.00
CA ASN A 221 -9.50 -54.28 18.39
C ASN A 221 -10.90 -54.72 18.86
N GLU A 222 -11.96 -53.99 18.47
CA GLU A 222 -13.34 -54.38 18.73
C GLU A 222 -13.69 -55.72 18.04
N LEU A 223 -13.26 -55.91 16.80
CA LEU A 223 -13.46 -57.15 16.03
C LEU A 223 -12.77 -58.35 16.70
N GLU A 224 -11.53 -58.18 17.16
CA GLU A 224 -10.83 -59.23 17.91
C GLU A 224 -11.55 -59.61 19.20
N TRP A 225 -12.06 -58.62 19.93
CA TRP A 225 -12.80 -58.86 21.17
C TRP A 225 -14.12 -59.59 20.89
N LEU A 226 -14.85 -59.19 19.85
CA LEU A 226 -16.05 -59.89 19.38
C LEU A 226 -15.74 -61.32 18.94
N PHE A 227 -14.63 -61.55 18.23
CA PHE A 227 -14.20 -62.89 17.82
C PHE A 227 -13.89 -63.79 19.03
N ARG A 228 -13.16 -63.28 20.02
CA ARG A 228 -12.89 -64.00 21.28
C ARG A 228 -14.19 -64.29 22.04
N SER A 229 -15.13 -63.35 22.06
CA SER A 229 -16.46 -63.53 22.67
C SER A 229 -17.26 -64.63 21.95
N LEU A 230 -17.19 -64.69 20.62
CA LEU A 230 -17.88 -65.68 19.78
C LEU A 230 -17.32 -67.10 20.00
N ILE A 231 -16.01 -67.22 20.16
CA ILE A 231 -15.35 -68.47 20.58
C ILE A 231 -15.81 -68.87 21.98
N GLY A 232 -15.80 -67.94 22.94
CA GLY A 232 -16.26 -68.19 24.31
C GLY A 232 -17.72 -68.67 24.38
N MET A 233 -18.61 -68.04 23.61
CA MET A 233 -20.02 -68.43 23.52
C MET A 233 -20.20 -69.80 22.85
N SER A 234 -19.37 -70.14 21.86
CA SER A 234 -19.40 -71.48 21.24
C SER A 234 -19.10 -72.57 22.28
N PHE A 235 -18.09 -72.36 23.12
CA PHE A 235 -17.79 -73.29 24.22
C PHE A 235 -18.92 -73.32 25.26
N LEU A 236 -19.53 -72.18 25.57
CA LEU A 236 -20.60 -72.07 26.56
C LEU A 236 -21.89 -72.77 26.10
N ILE A 237 -22.21 -72.74 24.79
CA ILE A 237 -23.32 -73.51 24.21
C ILE A 237 -23.05 -75.01 24.27
N LEU A 238 -21.82 -75.45 24.00
CA LEU A 238 -21.47 -76.87 24.00
C LEU A 238 -21.35 -77.45 25.43
N PHE A 239 -21.06 -76.63 26.42
CA PHE A 239 -20.77 -77.09 27.79
C PHE A 239 -21.93 -77.87 28.45
N PRO A 240 -23.20 -77.38 28.45
CA PRO A 240 -24.33 -78.13 28.99
C PRO A 240 -24.55 -79.48 28.29
N LEU A 241 -24.46 -79.51 26.96
CA LEU A 241 -24.61 -80.74 26.16
C LEU A 241 -23.55 -81.78 26.50
N VAL A 242 -22.28 -81.36 26.56
CA VAL A 242 -21.16 -82.24 26.89
C VAL A 242 -21.27 -82.73 28.33
N TYR A 243 -21.63 -81.85 29.27
CA TYR A 243 -21.84 -82.21 30.67
C TYR A 243 -22.94 -83.27 30.82
N GLU A 244 -24.09 -83.07 30.17
CA GLU A 244 -25.19 -84.03 30.21
C GLU A 244 -24.80 -85.36 29.56
N PHE A 245 -24.12 -85.32 28.41
CA PHE A 245 -23.61 -86.52 27.73
C PHE A 245 -22.64 -87.33 28.61
N VAL A 246 -21.70 -86.68 29.29
CA VAL A 246 -20.76 -87.31 30.23
C VAL A 246 -21.49 -87.85 31.46
N SER A 247 -22.46 -87.11 31.99
CA SER A 247 -23.27 -87.52 33.15
C SER A 247 -24.04 -88.82 32.86
N ILE A 248 -24.67 -88.91 31.68
CA ILE A 248 -25.39 -90.10 31.22
C ILE A 248 -24.42 -91.27 31.01
N SER A 249 -23.26 -91.05 30.38
CA SER A 249 -22.27 -92.11 30.11
C SER A 249 -21.66 -92.69 31.39
N THR A 250 -21.39 -91.85 32.38
CA THR A 250 -20.75 -92.25 33.66
C THR A 250 -21.74 -92.86 34.65
N SER A 251 -23.02 -92.48 34.60
CA SER A 251 -24.07 -93.01 35.48
C SER A 251 -24.63 -94.36 35.01
N SER A 252 -23.86 -95.13 34.24
CA SER A 252 -24.22 -96.44 33.67
C SER A 252 -24.31 -97.55 34.72
N SER A 253 -25.21 -97.35 35.69
CA SER A 253 -25.74 -98.36 36.60
C SER A 253 -27.27 -98.37 36.48
N SER A 254 -27.76 -99.13 35.51
CA SER A 254 -29.12 -99.71 35.46
C SER A 254 -30.30 -98.80 35.84
N THR A 255 -30.80 -97.97 34.93
CA THR A 255 -32.24 -97.64 34.86
C THR A 255 -32.66 -97.36 33.41
N ASN A 256 -33.78 -97.95 33.00
CA ASN A 256 -34.43 -97.65 31.72
C ASN A 256 -34.78 -96.16 31.66
N PHE A 257 -34.55 -95.49 30.52
CA PHE A 257 -34.95 -94.10 30.25
C PHE A 257 -36.38 -93.83 30.80
N GLN A 258 -36.51 -93.07 31.88
CA GLN A 258 -37.81 -92.76 32.49
C GLN A 258 -38.34 -91.41 31.98
N PHE A 259 -39.67 -91.23 31.97
CA PHE A 259 -40.32 -89.95 31.60
C PHE A 259 -39.82 -88.74 32.44
N VAL A 260 -39.31 -88.99 33.65
CA VAL A 260 -38.74 -87.97 34.54
C VAL A 260 -37.46 -87.35 33.97
N ASP A 261 -36.69 -88.09 33.18
CA ASP A 261 -35.46 -87.59 32.54
C ASP A 261 -35.78 -86.69 31.35
N LEU A 262 -36.92 -86.90 30.68
CA LEU A 262 -37.41 -86.02 29.62
C LEU A 262 -37.77 -84.61 30.13
N ILE A 263 -38.29 -84.53 31.36
CA ILE A 263 -38.69 -83.25 31.98
C ILE A 263 -37.45 -82.40 32.33
N LYS A 264 -36.30 -83.04 32.64
CA LYS A 264 -35.04 -82.35 32.92
C LYS A 264 -34.42 -81.70 31.67
N LEU A 265 -34.77 -82.15 30.47
CA LEU A 265 -34.31 -81.56 29.20
C LEU A 265 -35.00 -80.23 28.87
N ILE A 266 -36.21 -79.97 29.39
CA ILE A 266 -36.97 -78.75 29.04
C ILE A 266 -36.22 -77.46 29.48
N PRO A 267 -35.71 -77.34 30.73
CA PRO A 267 -34.88 -76.21 31.12
C PRO A 267 -33.57 -76.10 30.33
N LEU A 268 -32.95 -77.23 29.98
CA LEU A 268 -31.70 -77.28 29.22
C LEU A 268 -31.89 -76.68 27.82
N VAL A 269 -32.90 -77.13 27.08
CA VAL A 269 -33.26 -76.59 25.76
C VAL A 269 -33.59 -75.10 25.85
N SER A 270 -34.27 -74.66 26.92
CA SER A 270 -34.62 -73.25 27.12
C SER A 270 -33.37 -72.37 27.31
N ILE A 271 -32.41 -72.81 28.14
CA ILE A 271 -31.13 -72.12 28.32
C ILE A 271 -30.35 -72.10 27.02
N GLU A 272 -30.31 -73.21 26.30
CA GLU A 272 -29.58 -73.34 25.05
C GLU A 272 -30.11 -72.42 23.94
N LEU A 273 -31.43 -72.28 23.82
CA LEU A 273 -32.05 -71.31 22.92
C LEU A 273 -31.64 -69.86 23.25
N ILE A 274 -31.57 -69.52 24.54
CA ILE A 274 -31.11 -68.19 24.98
C ILE A 274 -29.64 -67.97 24.61
N LEU A 275 -28.78 -68.99 24.82
CA LEU A 275 -27.37 -68.91 24.47
C LEU A 275 -27.15 -68.77 22.96
N ILE A 276 -27.89 -69.52 22.15
CA ILE A 276 -27.88 -69.39 20.68
C ILE A 276 -28.33 -68.00 20.25
N TYR A 277 -29.32 -67.40 20.93
CA TYR A 277 -29.76 -66.04 20.65
C TYR A 277 -28.65 -65.00 20.91
N PHE A 278 -27.96 -65.09 22.05
CA PHE A 278 -26.81 -64.21 22.34
C PHE A 278 -25.65 -64.44 21.37
N PHE A 279 -25.38 -65.68 21.01
CA PHE A 279 -24.38 -66.01 19.97
C PHE A 279 -24.72 -65.34 18.65
N ARG A 280 -26.00 -65.38 18.23
CA ARG A 280 -26.47 -64.71 17.01
C ARG A 280 -26.28 -63.20 17.07
N ILE A 281 -26.54 -62.56 18.21
CA ILE A 281 -26.30 -61.12 18.41
C ILE A 281 -24.82 -60.79 18.23
N ILE A 282 -23.94 -61.55 18.87
CA ILE A 282 -22.48 -61.34 18.79
C ILE A 282 -21.99 -61.57 17.36
N LEU A 283 -22.49 -62.58 16.67
CA LEU A 283 -22.19 -62.84 15.26
C LEU A 283 -22.65 -61.69 14.35
N MET A 284 -23.81 -61.11 14.63
CA MET A 284 -24.33 -59.95 13.88
C MET A 284 -23.45 -58.72 14.08
N ASN A 285 -23.06 -58.42 15.32
CA ASN A 285 -22.13 -57.33 15.63
C ASN A 285 -20.75 -57.57 14.99
N TYR A 286 -20.24 -58.81 15.01
CA TYR A 286 -18.98 -59.16 14.35
C TYR A 286 -19.03 -58.89 12.84
N ARG A 287 -20.11 -59.28 12.17
CA ARG A 287 -20.30 -58.99 10.73
C ARG A 287 -20.42 -57.50 10.46
N SER A 288 -21.13 -56.77 11.32
CA SER A 288 -21.26 -55.31 11.24
C SER A 288 -19.91 -54.61 11.39
N THR A 289 -19.14 -54.92 12.43
CA THR A 289 -17.82 -54.32 12.68
C THR A 289 -16.84 -54.66 11.57
N LYS A 290 -16.87 -55.89 11.02
CA LYS A 290 -16.08 -56.26 9.83
C LYS A 290 -16.42 -55.40 8.62
N ALA A 291 -17.71 -55.15 8.36
CA ALA A 291 -18.14 -54.29 7.26
C ALA A 291 -17.71 -52.83 7.46
N GLN A 292 -17.72 -52.34 8.70
CA GLN A 292 -17.23 -51.00 9.04
C GLN A 292 -15.73 -50.86 8.79
N ILE A 293 -14.92 -51.86 9.16
CA ILE A 293 -13.46 -51.89 8.90
C ILE A 293 -13.19 -51.79 7.40
N MET A 294 -13.84 -52.63 6.58
CA MET A 294 -13.67 -52.61 5.13
C MET A 294 -14.02 -51.24 4.51
N GLN A 295 -15.05 -50.56 5.03
CA GLN A 295 -15.39 -49.19 4.60
C GLN A 295 -14.37 -48.15 5.05
N ILE A 296 -13.69 -48.36 6.19
CA ILE A 296 -12.62 -47.47 6.68
C ILE A 296 -11.35 -47.66 5.84
N GLU A 297 -10.94 -48.89 5.56
CA GLU A 297 -9.80 -49.21 4.70
C GLU A 297 -9.95 -48.63 3.30
N LEU A 298 -11.16 -48.67 2.73
CA LEU A 298 -11.45 -48.02 1.46
C LEU A 298 -11.17 -46.52 1.53
N ARG A 299 -11.66 -45.82 2.57
CA ARG A 299 -11.44 -44.38 2.75
C ARG A 299 -9.98 -44.05 3.00
N GLN A 300 -9.25 -44.87 3.76
CA GLN A 300 -7.80 -44.74 3.93
C GLN A 300 -7.05 -44.85 2.60
N THR A 301 -7.37 -45.86 1.80
CA THR A 301 -6.80 -46.08 0.47
C THR A 301 -7.09 -44.91 -0.46
N LEU A 302 -8.33 -44.39 -0.43
CA LEU A 302 -8.71 -43.20 -1.21
C LEU A 302 -7.95 -41.95 -0.74
N CYS A 303 -7.78 -41.73 0.58
CA CYS A 303 -7.00 -40.58 1.09
C CYS A 303 -5.51 -40.65 0.70
N GLN A 304 -4.90 -41.84 0.74
CA GLN A 304 -3.53 -42.05 0.24
C GLN A 304 -3.43 -41.79 -1.27
N PHE A 305 -4.42 -42.25 -2.04
CA PHE A 305 -4.48 -42.02 -3.47
C PHE A 305 -4.66 -40.53 -3.83
N ILE A 306 -5.42 -39.77 -3.04
CA ILE A 306 -5.61 -38.33 -3.25
C ILE A 306 -4.31 -37.54 -3.14
N GLN A 307 -3.42 -37.91 -2.21
CA GLN A 307 -2.16 -37.19 -2.06
C GLN A 307 -1.38 -37.20 -3.39
N SER A 308 -1.40 -38.33 -4.08
CA SER A 308 -0.88 -38.51 -5.45
C SER A 308 -1.78 -37.88 -6.53
N TYR A 309 -3.09 -37.89 -6.34
CA TYR A 309 -4.09 -37.37 -7.28
C TYR A 309 -4.21 -35.84 -7.23
N SER A 310 -3.87 -35.13 -6.14
CA SER A 310 -3.95 -33.66 -6.07
C SER A 310 -3.06 -32.98 -7.12
N GLU A 311 -1.96 -33.63 -7.49
CA GLU A 311 -1.08 -33.25 -8.61
C GLU A 311 -1.72 -33.56 -9.98
N TYR A 312 -2.63 -34.53 -10.05
CA TYR A 312 -3.31 -35.00 -11.28
C TYR A 312 -4.71 -34.38 -11.47
N ALA A 313 -5.35 -33.95 -10.39
CA ALA A 313 -6.70 -33.40 -10.33
C ALA A 313 -6.75 -32.00 -10.92
N SER A 314 -5.68 -31.21 -10.80
CA SER A 314 -5.55 -29.93 -11.50
C SER A 314 -5.60 -30.11 -13.02
N GLU A 315 -5.06 -31.21 -13.56
CA GLU A 315 -5.20 -31.56 -14.98
C GLU A 315 -6.58 -32.16 -15.29
N LEU A 316 -7.15 -33.00 -14.42
CA LEU A 316 -8.42 -33.69 -14.68
C LEU A 316 -9.68 -32.81 -14.50
N LYS A 317 -9.66 -31.83 -13.59
CA LYS A 317 -10.77 -30.88 -13.33
C LYS A 317 -11.08 -30.00 -14.55
N SER A 318 -10.10 -29.85 -15.46
CA SER A 318 -10.30 -29.23 -16.77
C SER A 318 -11.08 -30.12 -17.77
N LYS A 319 -11.13 -31.44 -17.53
CA LYS A 319 -11.71 -32.44 -18.44
C LYS A 319 -13.00 -33.08 -17.94
N ASP A 320 -13.21 -33.28 -16.63
CA ASP A 320 -14.46 -33.87 -16.12
C ASP A 320 -14.77 -33.52 -14.64
N PRO A 321 -15.55 -32.45 -14.37
CA PRO A 321 -15.88 -32.00 -13.02
C PRO A 321 -16.76 -32.96 -12.22
N ASN A 322 -17.58 -33.79 -12.86
CA ASN A 322 -18.54 -34.69 -12.19
C ASN A 322 -17.87 -35.89 -11.49
N SER A 323 -16.64 -36.23 -11.86
CA SER A 323 -15.91 -37.35 -11.27
C SER A 323 -15.38 -37.02 -9.85
N LEU A 324 -15.19 -35.74 -9.54
CA LEU A 324 -14.67 -35.25 -8.26
C LEU A 324 -15.75 -35.24 -7.17
N ASP A 325 -16.96 -34.82 -7.51
CA ASP A 325 -18.10 -34.78 -6.56
C ASP A 325 -18.49 -36.19 -6.07
N LYS A 326 -18.44 -37.19 -6.96
CA LYS A 326 -18.67 -38.60 -6.60
C LYS A 326 -17.60 -39.12 -5.65
N PHE A 327 -16.36 -38.72 -5.86
CA PHE A 327 -15.24 -39.09 -5.00
C PHE A 327 -15.39 -38.47 -3.60
N GLU A 328 -15.70 -37.18 -3.50
CA GLU A 328 -15.95 -36.51 -2.22
C GLU A 328 -17.14 -37.15 -1.49
N SER A 329 -18.21 -37.49 -2.20
CA SER A 329 -19.36 -38.20 -1.62
C SER A 329 -18.98 -39.56 -1.02
N LEU A 330 -18.01 -40.27 -1.61
CA LEU A 330 -17.53 -41.56 -1.10
C LEU A 330 -16.71 -41.38 0.19
N ILE A 331 -15.80 -40.41 0.22
CA ILE A 331 -14.99 -40.09 1.40
C ILE A 331 -15.89 -39.66 2.58
N PHE A 332 -16.84 -38.75 2.35
CA PHE A 332 -17.64 -38.12 3.39
C PHE A 332 -18.99 -38.81 3.67
N SER A 333 -19.31 -39.90 2.96
CA SER A 333 -20.48 -40.73 3.29
C SER A 333 -20.36 -41.30 4.70
N GLY A 334 -21.48 -41.49 5.39
CA GLY A 334 -21.51 -42.10 6.72
C GLY A 334 -21.03 -43.57 6.70
N ILE A 335 -20.40 -44.02 7.79
CA ILE A 335 -20.03 -45.42 7.97
C ILE A 335 -21.30 -46.21 8.32
N LEU A 336 -21.76 -47.06 7.41
CA LEU A 336 -23.00 -47.82 7.61
C LEU A 336 -22.75 -49.08 8.45
N SER A 337 -23.61 -49.30 9.43
CA SER A 337 -23.55 -50.44 10.35
C SER A 337 -24.17 -51.74 9.79
N ASP A 338 -24.86 -51.68 8.65
CA ASP A 338 -25.67 -52.78 8.13
C ASP A 338 -25.02 -53.41 6.89
N SER A 339 -24.63 -54.69 6.96
CA SER A 339 -24.04 -55.41 5.81
C SER A 339 -25.04 -55.70 4.69
N GLU A 340 -26.34 -55.75 5.01
CA GLU A 340 -27.42 -55.97 4.02
C GLU A 340 -27.87 -54.69 3.31
N LYS A 341 -27.42 -53.52 3.78
CA LYS A 341 -27.59 -52.22 3.12
C LYS A 341 -26.25 -51.64 2.68
N LEU A 342 -25.32 -52.49 2.25
CA LEU A 342 -24.25 -52.03 1.37
C LEU A 342 -24.94 -51.44 0.13
N PRO A 343 -24.92 -50.10 -0.07
CA PRO A 343 -25.43 -49.54 -1.31
C PRO A 343 -24.57 -50.10 -2.45
N SER A 344 -25.02 -49.95 -3.70
CA SER A 344 -24.20 -50.24 -4.89
C SER A 344 -22.94 -49.33 -5.00
N THR A 345 -22.42 -48.80 -3.89
CA THR A 345 -21.11 -48.15 -3.76
C THR A 345 -19.96 -49.13 -3.99
N PHE A 346 -20.19 -50.43 -3.80
CA PHE A 346 -19.21 -51.47 -4.18
C PHE A 346 -19.12 -51.66 -5.71
N ASP A 347 -20.17 -51.34 -6.49
CA ASP A 347 -20.10 -51.26 -7.97
C ASP A 347 -19.29 -50.04 -8.47
N GLY A 348 -18.97 -49.09 -7.57
CA GLY A 348 -18.06 -47.98 -7.88
C GLY A 348 -16.61 -48.45 -8.07
N ILE A 349 -16.23 -49.60 -7.53
CA ILE A 349 -14.90 -50.20 -7.70
C ILE A 349 -14.69 -50.66 -9.15
N ASP A 350 -15.73 -51.15 -9.83
CA ASP A 350 -15.65 -51.50 -11.26
C ASP A 350 -15.47 -50.25 -12.15
N GLN A 351 -16.00 -49.09 -11.73
CA GLN A 351 -15.73 -47.80 -12.40
C GLN A 351 -14.32 -47.28 -12.12
N ILE A 352 -13.78 -47.50 -10.91
CA ILE A 352 -12.36 -47.22 -10.60
C ILE A 352 -11.44 -48.14 -11.42
N GLY A 353 -11.82 -49.42 -11.59
CA GLY A 353 -11.16 -50.36 -12.49
C GLY A 353 -11.16 -49.91 -13.95
N ALA A 354 -12.27 -49.35 -14.43
CA ALA A 354 -12.37 -48.76 -15.77
C ALA A 354 -11.49 -47.49 -15.92
N LEU A 355 -11.40 -46.64 -14.90
CA LEU A 355 -10.49 -45.49 -14.87
C LEU A 355 -9.02 -45.92 -14.86
N LEU A 356 -8.66 -46.95 -14.08
CA LEU A 356 -7.32 -47.57 -14.08
C LEU A 356 -6.97 -48.23 -15.43
N LYS A 357 -7.95 -48.78 -16.13
CA LYS A 357 -7.76 -49.42 -17.44
C LYS A 357 -7.54 -48.39 -18.55
N ASN A 358 -8.20 -47.24 -18.48
CA ASN A 358 -7.97 -46.11 -19.39
C ASN A 358 -6.60 -45.44 -19.18
N LEU A 359 -6.00 -45.55 -17.99
CA LEU A 359 -4.64 -45.09 -17.68
C LEU A 359 -3.53 -46.01 -18.20
N LYS A 360 -3.81 -47.30 -18.42
CA LYS A 360 -2.81 -48.29 -18.91
C LYS A 360 -2.75 -48.39 -20.43
N GLY A 361 -3.59 -47.63 -21.14
CA GLY A 361 -3.70 -47.62 -22.60
C GLY A 361 -3.25 -46.32 -23.27
N SER A 362 -2.60 -45.41 -22.53
CA SER A 362 -1.93 -44.21 -23.08
C SER A 362 -0.42 -44.27 -22.90
#